data_AF-A0A326UDM1-F1
#
_entry.id   AF-A0A326UDM1-F1
#
_cell.length_a   1.000
_cell.length_b   1.000
_cell.length_c   1.000
_cell.angle_alpha   90.00
_cell.angle_beta   90.00
_cell.angle_gamma   90.00
#
_symmetry.space_group_name_H-M   'P 1'
#
loop_
_entity.id
_entity.type
_entity.pdbx_description
1 polymer ?
#
loop_
_entity_poly.entity_id
_entity_poly.type
_entity_poly.pdbx_seq_one_letter_code
_entity_poly.pdbx_strand_id
1 'polypeptide(L)'
;MTASSLNEFYSRCDPDNLYKVERIVQEEVEVILLRWLKQTAITDPGVRRETIAPAISWAICGTAIKWCLDKKGLSHSEMVQHILQVLMEMGTYVRNLA
;
A
#
# COMPACT_ATOMS: atom_id res chain seq x y z
N MET A 1 3.06 7.26 17.77
CA MET A 1 4.43 7.07 17.24
C MET A 1 4.89 8.38 16.62
N THR A 2 5.90 9.02 17.18
CA THR A 2 6.42 10.31 16.70
C THR A 2 7.38 10.09 15.53
N ALA A 3 7.60 11.12 14.70
CA ALA A 3 8.52 11.01 13.57
C ALA A 3 9.96 10.61 13.95
N SER A 4 10.34 10.90 15.20
CA SER A 4 11.61 10.51 15.81
C SER A 4 11.79 8.99 15.91
N SER A 5 10.74 8.24 16.24
CA SER A 5 10.87 6.78 16.44
C SER A 5 11.03 6.02 15.14
N LEU A 6 10.45 6.52 14.04
CA LEU A 6 10.72 5.97 12.71
C LEU A 6 12.15 6.29 12.31
N ASN A 7 12.57 7.56 12.28
CA ASN A 7 13.93 7.91 11.84
C ASN A 7 15.03 7.21 12.66
N GLU A 8 14.82 7.01 13.96
CA GLU A 8 15.74 6.24 14.79
C GLU A 8 15.78 4.75 14.39
N PHE A 9 14.63 4.16 14.03
CA PHE A 9 14.54 2.80 13.48
C PHE A 9 15.23 2.68 12.11
N TYR A 10 14.99 3.63 11.21
CA TYR A 10 15.59 3.69 9.87
C TYR A 10 17.12 3.94 9.92
N SER A 11 17.61 4.72 10.89
CA SER A 11 19.06 5.01 11.05
C SER A 11 19.90 3.82 11.51
N ARG A 12 19.25 2.81 12.13
CA ARG A 12 19.90 1.61 12.67
C ARG A 12 19.86 0.43 11.70
N CYS A 13 19.08 0.54 10.62
CA CYS A 13 19.02 -0.48 9.59
C CYS A 13 20.07 -0.18 8.52
N ASP A 14 20.93 -1.16 8.25
CA ASP A 14 21.70 -1.22 7.01
C ASP A 14 20.77 -0.90 5.82
N PRO A 15 21.12 0.04 4.92
CA PRO A 15 20.30 0.38 3.75
C PRO A 15 19.86 -0.85 2.95
N ASP A 16 20.71 -1.88 2.87
CA ASP A 16 20.40 -3.13 2.18
C ASP A 16 19.33 -3.95 2.91
N ASN A 17 19.24 -3.83 4.23
CA ASN A 17 18.19 -4.47 5.03
C ASN A 17 16.89 -3.69 5.02
N LEU A 18 16.95 -2.36 4.84
CA LEU A 18 15.75 -1.56 4.74
C LEU A 18 14.94 -1.88 3.48
N TYR A 19 15.62 -1.96 2.33
CA TYR A 19 15.00 -2.41 1.08
C TYR A 19 14.40 -3.82 1.20
N LYS A 20 15.05 -4.72 1.96
CA LYS A 20 14.50 -6.06 2.23
C LYS A 20 13.22 -5.99 3.05
N VAL A 21 13.18 -5.17 4.10
CA VAL A 21 11.98 -5.00 4.94
C VAL A 21 10.83 -4.41 4.13
N GLU A 22 11.08 -3.34 3.35
CA GLU A 22 10.06 -2.73 2.52
C GLU A 22 9.46 -3.71 1.51
N ARG A 23 10.32 -4.49 0.85
CA ARG A 23 9.89 -5.53 -0.09
C ARG A 23 9.11 -6.64 0.60
N ILE A 24 9.57 -7.15 1.75
CA ILE A 24 8.84 -8.18 2.51
C ILE A 24 7.46 -7.68 2.92
N VAL A 25 7.37 -6.44 3.42
CA VAL A 25 6.09 -5.83 3.79
C VAL A 25 5.18 -5.68 2.56
N GLN A 26 5.72 -5.26 1.42
CA GLN A 26 4.95 -5.17 0.18
C GLN A 26 4.42 -6.55 -0.27
N GLU A 27 5.26 -7.59 -0.25
CA GLU A 27 4.90 -8.95 -0.63
C GLU A 27 3.81 -9.53 0.29
N GLU A 28 3.91 -9.32 1.61
CA GLU A 28 2.88 -9.74 2.56
C GLU A 28 1.53 -9.03 2.33
N VAL A 29 1.57 -7.72 2.06
CA VAL A 29 0.36 -6.95 1.71
C VAL A 29 -0.27 -7.48 0.42
N GLU A 30 0.55 -7.81 -0.59
CA GLU A 30 0.08 -8.41 -1.84
C GLU A 30 -0.60 -9.77 -1.61
N VAL A 31 -0.01 -10.65 -0.78
CA VAL A 31 -0.59 -11.96 -0.46
C VAL A 31 -1.96 -11.81 0.22
N ILE A 32 -2.08 -10.88 1.17
CA ILE A 32 -3.35 -10.58 1.84
C ILE A 32 -4.39 -10.06 0.84
N LEU A 33 -4.00 -9.10 -0.01
CA LEU A 33 -4.88 -8.53 -1.03
C LEU A 33 -5.35 -9.58 -2.04
N LEU A 34 -4.45 -10.44 -2.51
CA LEU A 34 -4.81 -11.51 -3.45
C LEU A 34 -5.77 -12.51 -2.82
N ARG A 35 -5.56 -12.85 -1.54
CA ARG A 35 -6.48 -13.72 -0.79
C ARG A 35 -7.87 -13.09 -0.70
N TRP A 36 -7.96 -11.82 -0.36
CA TRP A 36 -9.23 -11.09 -0.29
C TRP A 36 -9.91 -11.01 -1.66
N LEU A 37 -9.18 -10.62 -2.72
CA LEU A 37 -9.71 -10.55 -4.08
C LEU A 37 -10.27 -11.88 -4.56
N LYS A 38 -9.60 -13.01 -4.25
CA LYS A 38 -10.09 -14.36 -4.57
C LYS A 38 -11.38 -14.73 -3.85
N GLN A 39 -11.62 -14.16 -2.66
CA GLN A 39 -12.84 -14.38 -1.86
C GLN A 39 -14.00 -13.46 -2.27
N THR A 40 -13.74 -12.38 -3.02
CA THR A 40 -14.80 -11.50 -3.51
C THR A 40 -15.60 -12.13 -4.66
N ALA A 41 -16.92 -12.02 -4.58
CA ALA A 41 -17.86 -12.50 -5.60
C ALA A 41 -17.83 -11.65 -6.89
N ILE A 42 -17.22 -10.46 -6.85
CA ILE A 42 -17.14 -9.53 -7.97
C ILE A 42 -15.89 -9.85 -8.77
N THR A 43 -16.05 -10.61 -9.85
CA THR A 43 -15.06 -10.70 -10.92
C THR A 43 -15.40 -9.66 -11.96
N ASP A 44 -14.70 -8.52 -11.94
CA ASP A 44 -14.59 -7.70 -13.13
C ASP A 44 -13.86 -8.54 -14.19
N PRO A 45 -14.47 -8.86 -15.35
CA PRO A 45 -13.86 -9.73 -16.35
C PRO A 45 -12.62 -9.11 -17.01
N GLY A 46 -12.40 -7.79 -16.86
CA GLY A 46 -11.35 -7.07 -17.59
C GLY A 46 -9.92 -7.22 -17.06
N VAL A 47 -9.72 -7.46 -15.76
CA VAL A 47 -8.38 -7.47 -15.14
C VAL A 47 -8.21 -8.64 -14.18
N ARG A 48 -7.14 -9.42 -14.37
CA ARG A 48 -6.80 -10.55 -13.50
C ARG A 48 -6.48 -10.07 -12.09
N ARG A 49 -6.96 -10.80 -11.08
CA ARG A 49 -6.69 -10.51 -9.65
C ARG A 49 -5.20 -10.50 -9.33
N GLU A 50 -4.45 -11.36 -10.01
CA GLU A 50 -2.99 -11.46 -9.96
C GLU A 50 -2.28 -10.21 -10.50
N THR A 51 -2.98 -9.36 -11.26
CA THR A 51 -2.48 -8.04 -11.70
C THR A 51 -2.92 -6.94 -10.75
N ILE A 52 -4.13 -7.04 -10.19
CA ILE A 52 -4.67 -6.04 -9.25
C ILE A 52 -3.91 -6.05 -7.92
N ALA A 53 -3.66 -7.23 -7.34
CA ALA A 53 -3.00 -7.36 -6.04
C ALA A 53 -1.62 -6.68 -5.97
N PRO A 54 -0.66 -6.97 -6.89
CA PRO A 54 0.64 -6.31 -6.88
C PRO A 54 0.53 -4.81 -7.19
N ALA A 55 -0.38 -4.37 -8.06
CA ALA A 55 -0.54 -2.95 -8.35
C ALA A 55 -0.99 -2.16 -7.12
N ILE A 56 -1.97 -2.69 -6.37
CA ILE A 56 -2.49 -2.05 -5.16
C ILE A 56 -1.45 -2.09 -4.03
N SER A 57 -0.74 -3.20 -3.82
CA SER A 57 0.30 -3.28 -2.78
C SER A 57 1.40 -2.25 -3.00
N TRP A 58 1.89 -2.09 -4.24
CA TRP A 58 2.87 -1.06 -4.59
C TRP A 58 2.31 0.36 -4.41
N ALA A 59 1.05 0.61 -4.75
CA ALA A 59 0.42 1.91 -4.53
C ALA A 59 0.36 2.26 -3.03
N ILE A 60 0.01 1.31 -2.16
CA ILE A 60 -0.02 1.50 -0.70
C ILE A 60 1.39 1.78 -0.18
N CYS A 61 2.34 0.87 -0.44
CA CYS A 61 3.69 0.95 0.11
C CYS A 61 4.44 2.18 -0.43
N GLY A 62 4.38 2.46 -1.73
CA GLY A 62 5.02 3.63 -2.33
C GLY A 62 4.46 4.94 -1.77
N THR A 63 3.14 5.02 -1.56
CA THR A 63 2.51 6.19 -0.97
C THR A 63 2.91 6.37 0.51
N ALA A 64 2.95 5.29 1.27
CA ALA A 64 3.39 5.31 2.67
C ALA A 64 4.86 5.73 2.80
N ILE A 65 5.76 5.20 1.96
CA ILE A 65 7.19 5.57 1.93
C ILE A 65 7.33 7.06 1.61
N LYS A 66 6.66 7.54 0.56
CA LYS A 66 6.72 8.95 0.17
C LYS A 66 6.23 9.88 1.28
N TRP A 67 5.16 9.51 1.97
CA TRP A 67 4.65 10.27 3.12
C TRP A 67 5.58 10.21 4.33
N CYS A 68 6.21 9.07 4.61
CA CYS A 68 7.18 8.93 5.69
C CYS A 68 8.40 9.85 5.49
N LEU A 69 8.83 10.03 4.24
CA LEU A 69 9.94 10.92 3.87
C LEU A 69 9.56 12.40 3.90
N ASP A 70 8.31 12.74 3.54
CA ASP A 70 7.79 14.11 3.52
C ASP A 70 6.48 14.20 4.33
N LYS A 71 6.62 14.23 5.66
CA LYS A 71 5.49 14.25 6.60
C LYS A 71 4.78 15.60 6.55
N LYS A 72 3.89 15.78 5.57
CA LYS A 72 3.06 16.98 5.37
C LYS A 72 1.97 17.18 6.45
N GLY A 73 2.32 17.04 7.72
CA GLY A 73 1.43 17.34 8.85
C GLY A 73 0.28 16.35 9.09
N LEU A 74 0.11 15.32 8.25
CA LEU A 74 -0.89 14.27 8.48
C LEU A 74 -0.45 13.32 9.59
N SER A 75 -1.40 12.87 10.40
CA SER A 75 -1.22 11.73 11.30
C SER A 75 -1.23 10.41 10.53
N HIS A 76 -0.75 9.34 11.18
CA HIS A 76 -0.77 7.98 10.59
C HIS A 76 -2.18 7.54 10.23
N SER A 77 -3.18 7.80 11.09
CA SER A 77 -4.57 7.43 10.85
C SER A 77 -5.17 8.16 9.66
N GLU A 78 -4.91 9.46 9.52
CA GLU A 78 -5.40 10.25 8.39
C GLU A 78 -4.79 9.75 7.07
N MET A 79 -3.48 9.43 7.08
CA MET A 79 -2.82 8.90 5.89
C MET A 79 -3.38 7.54 5.46
N VAL A 80 -3.64 6.64 6.42
CA VAL A 80 -4.27 5.34 6.14
C VAL A 80 -5.67 5.54 5.56
N GLN A 81 -6.47 6.44 6.13
CA GLN A 81 -7.80 6.76 5.60
C GLN A 81 -7.74 7.28 4.16
N HIS A 82 -6.83 8.20 3.86
CA HIS A 82 -6.65 8.73 2.50
C HIS A 82 -6.23 7.64 1.51
N ILE A 83 -5.28 6.76 1.87
CA ILE A 83 -4.87 5.64 1.00
C ILE A 83 -6.09 4.74 0.71
N LEU A 84 -6.85 4.36 1.73
CA LEU A 84 -8.03 3.52 1.56
C LEU A 84 -9.09 4.19 0.68
N GLN A 85 -9.34 5.48 0.89
CA GLN A 85 -10.30 6.24 0.09
C GLN A 85 -9.91 6.26 -1.40
N VAL A 86 -8.65 6.59 -1.71
CA VAL A 86 -8.15 6.58 -3.09
C VAL A 86 -8.30 5.20 -3.73
N LEU A 87 -8.00 4.13 -3.01
CA LEU A 87 -8.16 2.77 -3.53
C LEU A 87 -9.62 2.40 -3.82
N MET A 88 -10.54 2.81 -2.94
CA MET A 88 -11.98 2.60 -3.15
C MET A 88 -12.51 3.39 -4.35
N GLU A 89 -12.08 4.64 -4.50
CA GLU A 89 -12.43 5.49 -5.64
C GLU A 89 -11.82 4.98 -6.95
N MET A 90 -10.56 4.54 -6.95
CA MET A 90 -9.98 3.91 -8.14
C MET A 90 -10.74 2.64 -8.53
N GLY A 91 -11.21 1.86 -7.56
CA GLY A 91 -12.07 0.72 -7.81
C GLY A 91 -13.43 1.07 -8.45
N THR A 92 -13.98 2.26 -8.20
CA THR A 92 -15.21 2.73 -8.87
C THR A 92 -14.93 3.33 -10.25
N TYR A 93 -13.82 4.06 -10.44
CA TYR A 93 -13.44 4.60 -11.74
C TYR A 93 -13.12 3.52 -12.78
N VAL A 94 -12.44 2.43 -12.38
CA VAL A 94 -12.16 1.30 -13.28
C VAL A 94 -13.46 0.62 -13.75
N ARG A 95 -14.46 0.49 -12.88
CA ARG A 95 -15.78 -0.07 -13.22
C ARG A 95 -16.61 0.79 -14.19
N ASN A 96 -16.32 2.09 -14.29
CA ASN A 96 -17.06 3.02 -15.15
C ASN A 96 -16.39 3.25 -16.52
N LEU A 97 -15.20 2.66 -16.74
CA LEU A 97 -14.44 2.72 -17.99
C LEU A 97 -14.49 1.40 -18.78
N ALA A 98 -15.07 0.34 -18.20
CA ALA A 98 -15.31 -0.97 -18.82
C ALA A 98 -16.79 -1.10 -19.22
#